data_AF-A0A445ERL5-F1
#
_entry.id   AF-A0A445ERL5-F1
#
_cell.length_a   1.000
_cell.length_b   1.000
_cell.length_c   1.000
_cell.angle_alpha   90.00
_cell.angle_beta   90.00
_cell.angle_gamma   90.00
#
_symmetry.space_group_name_H-M   'P 1'
#
loop_
_entity.id
_entity.type
_entity.pdbx_description
1 polymer ?
#
loop_
_entity_poly.entity_id
_entity_poly.type
_entity_poly.pdbx_seq_one_letter_code
_entity_poly.pdbx_strand_id
1 'polypeptide(L)'
;MGQEFSHEGVNSEHTSYDQYEQEEEKHEEVDVDYMDEDDTNVEPMFDYHGFDEGYNIDSLEDIVMIEFWNIRDKDVCHFHFSDVDIAFEFYDRYVRTRGFSARKNRTRKSHAGIFKLKNFVCHCEGFRLQNNYGIGNFKRKPTPETRCGCSAMMEIRLDAPSGRWFISYFSDEHNNPLLDPQLTGLLRGHRFMSEVDIGHMVNMKKGGISVGQIYRALAYQAGGYEYLSFTQRDMYNKIAKQRR
;
A
#
# COMPACT_ATOMS: atom_id res chain seq x y z
N MET A 1 8.98 -13.27 -65.21
CA MET A 1 9.28 -12.08 -64.37
C MET A 1 7.98 -11.66 -63.70
N GLY A 2 7.99 -11.55 -62.37
CA GLY A 2 6.92 -10.99 -61.51
C GLY A 2 5.76 -11.96 -61.20
N GLN A 3 5.86 -12.83 -60.20
CA GLN A 3 5.57 -12.64 -58.75
C GLN A 3 4.07 -12.47 -58.42
N GLU A 4 3.51 -13.57 -57.90
CA GLU A 4 2.23 -13.70 -57.19
C GLU A 4 2.35 -13.08 -55.78
N PHE A 5 1.33 -12.32 -55.36
CA PHE A 5 1.18 -11.88 -53.97
C PHE A 5 0.26 -12.85 -53.23
N SER A 6 0.84 -13.66 -52.34
CA SER A 6 0.13 -14.46 -51.34
C SER A 6 -0.24 -13.62 -50.12
N HIS A 7 -1.50 -13.69 -49.71
CA HIS A 7 -1.98 -13.18 -48.43
C HIS A 7 -1.48 -14.10 -47.32
N GLU A 8 -0.48 -13.66 -46.55
CA GLU A 8 -0.09 -14.31 -45.30
C GLU A 8 -0.88 -13.70 -44.12
N GLY A 9 -1.54 -14.57 -43.38
CA GLY A 9 -2.29 -14.22 -42.18
C GLY A 9 -1.36 -13.88 -41.03
N VAL A 10 -1.61 -12.73 -40.39
CA VAL A 10 -0.95 -12.34 -39.15
C VAL A 10 -1.64 -13.08 -38.00
N ASN A 11 -1.02 -14.16 -37.54
CA ASN A 11 -1.34 -14.79 -36.27
C ASN A 11 -1.00 -13.79 -35.14
N SER A 12 -2.02 -13.22 -34.51
CA SER A 12 -1.89 -12.56 -33.22
C SER A 12 -1.65 -13.64 -32.16
N GLU A 13 -0.38 -13.86 -31.83
CA GLU A 13 0.00 -14.65 -30.67
C GLU A 13 -0.44 -13.92 -29.39
N HIS A 14 -1.64 -14.23 -28.94
CA HIS A 14 -2.14 -13.88 -27.62
C HIS A 14 -1.33 -14.68 -26.59
N THR A 15 -0.24 -14.10 -26.11
CA THR A 15 0.58 -14.68 -25.04
C THR A 15 -0.23 -14.72 -23.75
N SER A 16 -0.89 -15.84 -23.54
CA SER A 16 -1.56 -16.25 -22.31
C SER A 16 -0.52 -16.43 -21.21
N TYR A 17 -0.26 -15.37 -20.43
CA TYR A 17 0.48 -15.49 -19.18
C TYR A 17 -0.46 -15.57 -17.98
N ASP A 18 -0.17 -16.58 -17.16
CA ASP A 18 -0.51 -16.69 -15.74
C ASP A 18 -1.80 -17.42 -15.34
N GLN A 19 -1.67 -18.73 -15.51
CA GLN A 19 -2.42 -19.79 -14.84
C GLN A 19 -1.91 -20.04 -13.41
N TYR A 20 -2.87 -20.04 -12.47
CA TYR A 20 -2.97 -20.79 -11.19
C TYR A 20 -2.52 -20.22 -9.82
N GLU A 21 -3.48 -20.42 -8.89
CA GLU A 21 -3.47 -20.66 -7.45
C GLU A 21 -2.73 -19.71 -6.50
N GLN A 22 -3.51 -18.97 -5.70
CA GLN A 22 -3.08 -18.23 -4.51
C GLN A 22 -3.55 -18.99 -3.26
N GLU A 23 -2.60 -19.59 -2.56
CA GLU A 23 -2.74 -19.84 -1.13
C GLU A 23 -2.67 -18.49 -0.41
N GLU A 24 -3.59 -18.28 0.51
CA GLU A 24 -3.60 -17.11 1.38
C GLU A 24 -2.33 -17.12 2.24
N GLU A 25 -1.39 -16.22 1.96
CA GLU A 25 -0.64 -15.64 3.06
C GLU A 25 -1.64 -14.82 3.86
N LYS A 26 -2.29 -15.49 4.83
CA LYS A 26 -2.64 -14.84 6.09
C LYS A 26 -1.36 -14.13 6.52
N HIS A 27 -1.34 -12.81 6.41
CA HIS A 27 -0.47 -12.01 7.25
C HIS A 27 -0.96 -12.23 8.68
N GLU A 28 -0.55 -13.34 9.30
CA GLU A 28 -0.32 -13.30 10.73
C GLU A 28 0.81 -12.30 10.89
N GLU A 29 0.44 -11.08 11.31
CA GLU A 29 1.37 -10.12 11.86
C GLU A 29 1.99 -10.77 13.09
N VAL A 30 3.06 -11.54 12.88
CA VAL A 30 3.96 -11.88 13.97
C VAL A 30 4.74 -10.61 14.24
N ASP A 31 4.18 -9.79 15.13
CA ASP A 31 4.92 -8.76 15.87
C ASP A 31 6.03 -9.47 16.63
N VAL A 32 7.16 -9.69 15.96
CA VAL A 32 8.38 -10.16 16.64
C VAL A 32 8.88 -8.96 17.43
N ASP A 33 8.55 -8.94 18.72
CA ASP A 33 9.08 -8.01 19.70
C ASP A 33 10.60 -8.20 19.80
N TYR A 34 11.36 -7.45 19.00
CA TYR A 34 12.81 -7.33 19.16
C TYR A 34 13.10 -6.25 20.19
N MET A 35 13.71 -6.66 21.31
CA MET A 35 14.31 -5.73 22.27
C MET A 35 15.71 -5.38 21.76
N ASP A 36 15.93 -4.14 21.34
CA ASP A 36 17.27 -3.62 21.04
C ASP A 36 17.96 -3.30 22.37
N GLU A 37 19.18 -3.82 22.56
CA GLU A 37 20.03 -3.57 23.75
C GLU A 37 20.79 -2.23 23.69
N ASP A 38 20.54 -1.40 22.68
CA ASP A 38 21.24 -0.13 22.49
C ASP A 38 20.22 1.02 22.44
N ASP A 39 20.02 1.65 23.59
CA ASP A 39 19.23 2.85 23.82
C ASP A 39 19.93 4.03 23.14
N THR A 40 19.97 4.03 21.81
CA THR A 40 20.34 5.21 21.05
C THR A 40 19.19 6.19 21.18
N ASN A 41 19.39 7.13 22.08
CA ASN A 41 18.67 8.39 22.20
C ASN A 41 18.79 9.15 20.86
N VAL A 42 18.11 8.68 19.82
CA VAL A 42 18.07 9.35 18.52
C VAL A 42 17.18 10.56 18.70
N GLU A 43 17.84 11.72 18.78
CA GLU A 43 17.21 13.02 18.83
C GLU A 43 16.22 13.13 17.66
N PRO A 44 14.94 13.50 17.91
CA PRO A 44 13.97 13.71 16.85
C PRO A 44 14.53 14.66 15.78
N MET A 45 14.20 14.40 14.50
CA MET A 45 14.61 15.30 13.42
C MET A 45 13.87 16.64 13.47
N PHE A 46 12.67 16.63 14.04
CA PHE A 46 11.87 17.82 14.27
C PHE A 46 11.91 18.20 15.75
N ASP A 47 12.11 19.48 16.02
CA ASP A 47 11.84 20.03 17.34
C ASP A 47 10.37 19.74 17.69
N TYR A 48 10.12 19.34 18.94
CA TYR A 48 8.76 19.12 19.41
C TYR A 48 7.99 20.44 19.35
N HIS A 49 7.16 20.58 18.32
CA HIS A 49 6.12 21.58 18.28
C HIS A 49 5.06 21.13 19.28
N GLY A 50 4.86 21.91 20.35
CA GLY A 50 3.85 21.58 21.35
C GLY A 50 2.49 21.35 20.70
N PHE A 51 1.70 20.42 21.23
CA PHE A 51 0.37 20.08 20.72
C PHE A 51 -0.56 21.29 20.53
N ASP A 52 -0.38 22.36 21.31
CA ASP A 52 -1.15 23.60 21.21
C ASP A 52 -0.85 24.40 19.91
N GLU A 53 0.26 24.09 19.24
CA GLU A 53 0.70 24.72 17.98
C GLU A 53 0.55 23.76 16.77
N GLY A 54 0.09 22.52 17.00
CA GLY A 54 -0.05 21.47 15.99
C GLY A 54 -1.49 21.25 15.48
N TYR A 55 -1.61 20.50 14.39
CA TYR A 55 -2.87 20.03 13.82
C TYR A 55 -3.26 18.68 14.42
N ASN A 56 -4.38 18.67 15.10
CA ASN A 56 -4.80 17.51 15.89
C ASN A 56 -5.82 16.70 15.11
N ILE A 57 -5.43 15.46 14.81
CA ILE A 57 -6.21 14.52 14.01
C ILE A 57 -6.65 13.40 14.93
N ASP A 58 -7.93 13.39 15.26
CA ASP A 58 -8.51 12.43 16.21
C ASP A 58 -9.34 11.35 15.52
N SER A 59 -9.73 11.60 14.28
CA SER A 59 -10.74 10.82 13.56
C SER A 59 -10.50 10.76 12.06
N LEU A 60 -11.23 9.87 11.38
CA LEU A 60 -11.22 9.81 9.93
C LEU A 60 -11.85 11.06 9.31
N GLU A 61 -12.81 11.67 10.00
CA GLU A 61 -13.46 12.91 9.59
C GLU A 61 -12.44 14.04 9.49
N ASP A 62 -11.52 14.16 10.46
CA ASP A 62 -10.44 15.15 10.43
C ASP A 62 -9.54 14.94 9.20
N ILE A 63 -9.19 13.68 8.93
CA ILE A 63 -8.35 13.30 7.78
C ILE A 63 -9.03 13.66 6.45
N VAL A 64 -10.35 13.46 6.33
CA VAL A 64 -11.10 13.79 5.10
C VAL A 64 -11.06 15.29 4.79
N MET A 65 -10.92 16.15 5.79
CA MET A 65 -10.87 17.60 5.61
C MET A 65 -9.51 18.12 5.14
N ILE A 66 -8.48 17.27 5.09
CA ILE A 66 -7.10 17.66 4.75
C ILE A 66 -6.90 17.67 3.24
N GLU A 67 -6.42 18.80 2.72
CA GLU A 67 -5.97 18.90 1.34
C GLU A 67 -4.51 18.42 1.21
N PHE A 68 -4.32 17.11 1.09
CA PHE A 68 -2.99 16.46 1.04
C PHE A 68 -2.05 17.01 -0.04
N TRP A 69 -2.59 17.51 -1.15
CA TRP A 69 -1.83 18.14 -2.24
C TRP A 69 -1.07 19.40 -1.82
N ASN A 70 -1.55 20.06 -0.76
CA ASN A 70 -1.01 21.33 -0.28
C ASN A 70 -0.02 21.16 0.88
N ILE A 71 0.14 19.94 1.41
CA ILE A 71 1.08 19.65 2.48
C ILE A 71 2.49 19.61 1.90
N ARG A 72 3.35 20.51 2.38
CA ARG A 72 4.80 20.46 2.10
C ARG A 72 5.46 19.55 3.11
N ASP A 73 6.54 18.89 2.70
CA ASP A 73 7.27 17.91 3.51
C ASP A 73 7.73 18.47 4.87
N LYS A 74 8.10 19.75 4.89
CA LYS A 74 8.49 20.46 6.12
C LYS A 74 7.34 20.75 7.10
N ASP A 75 6.09 20.74 6.63
CA ASP A 75 4.91 21.03 7.44
C ASP A 75 4.28 19.73 7.99
N VAL A 76 4.73 18.56 7.51
CA VAL A 76 4.24 17.24 7.95
C VAL A 76 4.46 17.03 9.45
N CYS A 77 5.52 17.62 10.03
CA CYS A 77 5.82 17.49 11.46
C CYS A 77 4.78 18.13 12.39
N HIS A 78 3.90 19.00 11.88
CA HIS A 78 2.90 19.68 12.70
C HIS A 78 1.66 18.83 13.00
N PHE A 79 1.53 17.62 12.45
CA PHE A 79 0.36 16.77 12.70
C PHE A 79 0.54 15.87 13.93
N HIS A 80 -0.49 15.82 14.78
CA HIS A 80 -0.54 15.00 15.99
C HIS A 80 -1.79 14.12 15.98
N PHE A 81 -1.62 12.84 16.32
CA PHE A 81 -2.66 11.83 16.20
C PHE A 81 -3.09 11.27 17.56
N SER A 82 -4.38 10.95 17.67
CA SER A 82 -4.95 10.26 18.85
C SER A 82 -4.36 8.86 19.02
N ASP A 83 -4.16 8.14 17.92
CA ASP A 83 -3.63 6.78 17.90
C ASP A 83 -2.80 6.45 16.64
N VAL A 84 -2.23 5.25 16.63
CA VAL A 84 -1.34 4.76 15.57
C VAL A 84 -2.08 4.48 14.27
N ASP A 85 -3.36 4.08 14.33
CA ASP A 85 -4.15 3.72 13.16
C ASP A 85 -4.61 4.97 12.42
N ILE A 86 -5.01 6.03 13.14
CA ILE A 86 -5.28 7.36 12.60
C ILE A 86 -4.01 7.94 11.96
N ALA A 87 -2.85 7.82 12.61
CA ALA A 87 -1.57 8.23 12.04
C ALA A 87 -1.23 7.47 10.74
N PHE A 88 -1.51 6.17 10.71
CA PHE A 88 -1.29 5.36 9.51
C PHE A 88 -2.25 5.75 8.38
N GLU A 89 -3.53 5.96 8.66
CA GLU A 89 -4.49 6.41 7.65
C GLU A 89 -4.10 7.77 7.07
N PHE A 90 -3.68 8.71 7.91
CA PHE A 90 -3.15 10.00 7.45
C PHE A 90 -2.00 9.80 6.46
N TYR A 91 -1.04 8.95 6.82
CA TYR A 91 0.10 8.67 5.94
C TYR A 91 -0.33 7.94 4.67
N ASP A 92 -1.23 6.95 4.75
CA ASP A 92 -1.70 6.21 3.58
C ASP A 92 -2.37 7.14 2.55
N ARG A 93 -3.13 8.13 3.02
CA ARG A 93 -3.69 9.18 2.15
C ARG A 93 -2.64 10.14 1.61
N TYR A 94 -1.69 10.55 2.44
CA TYR A 94 -0.56 11.37 2.01
C TYR A 94 0.20 10.69 0.88
N VAL A 95 0.66 9.45 1.07
CA VAL A 95 1.48 8.73 0.08
C VAL A 95 0.71 8.42 -1.19
N ARG A 96 -0.63 8.25 -1.10
CA ARG A 96 -1.50 8.09 -2.28
C ARG A 96 -1.46 9.32 -3.18
N THR A 97 -1.44 10.53 -2.63
CA THR A 97 -1.25 11.75 -3.42
C THR A 97 0.17 11.92 -3.94
N ARG A 98 1.14 11.25 -3.32
CA ARG A 98 2.55 11.24 -3.74
C ARG A 98 2.92 10.07 -4.65
N GLY A 99 1.97 9.23 -5.08
CA GLY A 99 2.24 8.23 -6.11
C GLY A 99 2.78 6.89 -5.60
N PHE A 100 2.76 6.61 -4.29
CA PHE A 100 3.23 5.35 -3.74
C PHE A 100 2.26 4.77 -2.69
N SER A 101 2.59 3.58 -2.17
CA SER A 101 1.82 2.91 -1.12
C SER A 101 2.69 2.65 0.09
N ALA A 102 2.13 2.84 1.28
CA ALA A 102 2.81 2.61 2.55
C ALA A 102 2.51 1.22 3.11
N ARG A 103 3.31 0.82 4.09
CA ARG A 103 3.02 -0.33 4.96
C ARG A 103 3.45 -0.01 6.38
N LYS A 104 2.74 -0.57 7.36
CA LYS A 104 3.21 -0.59 8.75
C LYS A 104 4.49 -1.43 8.82
N ASN A 105 5.51 -0.91 9.50
CA ASN A 105 6.75 -1.61 9.79
C ASN A 105 6.89 -1.85 11.30
N ARG A 106 8.07 -2.33 11.71
CA ARG A 106 8.40 -2.69 13.09
C ARG A 106 7.94 -1.64 14.10
N THR A 107 7.32 -2.12 15.17
CA THR A 107 7.13 -1.36 16.40
C THR A 107 8.38 -1.52 17.25
N ARG A 108 8.97 -0.44 17.76
CA ARG A 108 10.01 -0.54 18.78
C ARG A 108 9.42 -0.19 20.14
N LYS A 109 9.70 -1.05 21.12
CA LYS A 109 9.34 -0.86 22.53
C LYS A 109 10.65 -0.71 23.32
N SER A 110 10.73 0.25 24.23
CA SER A 110 11.88 0.34 25.15
C SER A 110 11.83 -0.77 26.21
N HIS A 111 12.98 -1.03 26.86
CA HIS A 111 13.10 -2.01 27.95
C HIS A 111 12.23 -1.68 29.18
N ALA A 112 11.92 -0.38 29.40
CA ALA A 112 11.02 0.07 30.45
C ALA A 112 9.52 -0.06 30.08
N GLY A 113 9.20 -0.52 28.87
CA GLY A 113 7.84 -0.60 28.33
C GLY A 113 7.22 0.78 27.98
N ILE A 114 7.98 1.85 28.21
CA ILE A 114 7.57 3.24 28.04
C ILE A 114 8.51 3.83 26.98
N PHE A 115 8.20 3.55 25.72
CA PHE A 115 8.20 4.45 24.57
C PHE A 115 7.75 3.64 23.36
N LYS A 116 6.72 4.15 22.69
CA LYS A 116 6.03 3.48 21.59
C LYS A 116 6.43 4.22 20.31
N LEU A 117 7.39 3.66 19.57
CA LEU A 117 7.82 4.17 18.28
C LEU A 117 7.25 3.28 17.19
N LYS A 118 6.67 3.87 16.16
CA LYS A 118 6.13 3.14 15.01
C LYS A 118 6.63 3.74 13.71
N ASN A 119 7.09 2.87 12.82
CA ASN A 119 7.54 3.24 11.50
C ASN A 119 6.50 2.85 10.46
N PHE A 120 6.21 3.78 9.56
CA PHE A 120 5.48 3.53 8.33
C PHE A 120 6.42 3.77 7.16
N VAL A 121 6.53 2.79 6.28
CA VAL A 121 7.56 2.80 5.22
C VAL A 121 6.93 2.61 3.86
N CYS A 122 7.64 3.04 2.81
CA CYS A 122 7.28 2.71 1.44
C CYS A 122 7.18 1.19 1.25
N HIS A 123 6.26 0.74 0.38
CA HIS A 123 6.14 -0.69 0.03
C HIS A 123 7.45 -1.28 -0.53
N CYS A 124 8.26 -0.43 -1.17
CA CYS A 124 9.57 -0.75 -1.73
C CYS A 124 10.73 -0.71 -0.72
N GLU A 125 10.47 -0.46 0.56
CA GLU A 125 11.49 -0.37 1.62
C GLU A 125 12.19 -1.72 1.88
N GLY A 126 13.47 -1.62 2.22
CA GLY A 126 14.34 -2.74 2.54
C GLY A 126 14.72 -3.60 1.34
N PHE A 127 15.43 -4.69 1.60
CA PHE A 127 15.74 -5.70 0.60
C PHE A 127 15.15 -7.03 1.08
N ARG A 128 14.53 -7.81 0.19
CA ARG A 128 14.21 -9.19 0.54
C ARG A 128 15.52 -9.94 0.75
N LEU A 129 15.64 -10.63 1.88
CA LEU A 129 16.69 -11.62 2.05
C LEU A 129 16.58 -12.59 0.87
N GLN A 130 17.69 -12.80 0.19
CA GLN A 130 17.79 -13.74 -0.91
C GLN A 130 17.61 -15.15 -0.30
N ASN A 131 16.38 -15.62 -0.19
CA ASN A 131 16.13 -17.00 0.21
C ASN A 131 16.88 -17.87 -0.80
N ASN A 132 17.73 -18.79 -0.32
CA ASN A 132 18.58 -19.65 -1.12
C ASN A 132 17.78 -20.36 -2.23
N TYR A 133 17.67 -19.73 -3.40
CA TYR A 133 17.05 -20.29 -4.62
C TYR A 133 17.78 -21.54 -5.13
N GLY A 134 18.87 -21.95 -4.47
CA GLY A 134 19.67 -23.15 -4.78
C GLY A 134 19.33 -24.42 -3.98
N ILE A 135 18.46 -24.36 -2.96
CA ILE A 135 18.03 -25.58 -2.25
C ILE A 135 16.75 -26.08 -2.92
N GLY A 136 16.93 -27.00 -3.88
CA GLY A 136 15.85 -27.62 -4.63
C GLY A 136 14.75 -28.14 -3.70
N ASN A 137 13.51 -27.67 -3.95
CA ASN A 137 12.20 -28.21 -3.55
C ASN A 137 11.13 -27.13 -3.28
N PHE A 138 11.32 -25.87 -3.69
CA PHE A 138 10.23 -24.89 -3.64
C PHE A 138 9.32 -24.97 -4.88
N LYS A 139 8.06 -25.39 -4.69
CA LYS A 139 6.99 -25.40 -5.72
C LYS A 139 6.49 -24.00 -6.11
N ARG A 140 7.07 -22.93 -5.56
CA ARG A 140 6.59 -21.54 -5.73
C ARG A 140 7.46 -20.83 -6.77
N LYS A 141 6.85 -20.25 -7.80
CA LYS A 141 7.54 -19.36 -8.74
C LYS A 141 8.18 -18.19 -7.97
N PRO A 142 9.35 -17.68 -8.39
CA PRO A 142 9.94 -16.48 -7.80
C PRO A 142 8.93 -15.34 -7.81
N THR A 143 8.67 -14.75 -6.64
CA THR A 143 7.86 -13.54 -6.55
C THR A 143 8.71 -12.36 -7.02
N PRO A 144 8.20 -11.44 -7.85
CA PRO A 144 8.94 -10.24 -8.23
C PRO A 144 9.53 -9.55 -6.99
N GLU A 145 10.78 -9.12 -7.08
CA GLU A 145 11.42 -8.34 -6.03
C GLU A 145 10.78 -6.96 -5.99
N THR A 146 9.86 -6.75 -5.06
CA THR A 146 9.16 -5.46 -4.88
C THR A 146 9.88 -4.53 -3.92
N ARG A 147 10.94 -4.99 -3.25
CA ARG A 147 11.69 -4.23 -2.24
C ARG A 147 13.09 -3.89 -2.78
N CYS A 148 13.34 -2.61 -3.06
CA CYS A 148 14.56 -2.10 -3.68
C CYS A 148 15.37 -1.19 -2.75
N GLY A 149 15.11 -1.21 -1.45
CA GLY A 149 15.81 -0.40 -0.46
C GLY A 149 15.35 1.05 -0.40
N CYS A 150 14.08 1.32 -0.71
CA CYS A 150 13.53 2.67 -0.60
C CYS A 150 13.61 3.17 0.85
N SER A 151 14.06 4.42 1.03
CA SER A 151 14.24 5.08 2.33
C SER A 151 13.02 5.89 2.79
N ALA A 152 12.03 6.12 1.93
CA ALA A 152 10.86 6.91 2.26
C ALA A 152 10.09 6.30 3.45
N MET A 153 9.93 7.09 4.51
CA MET A 153 9.31 6.68 5.76
C MET A 153 8.78 7.83 6.59
N MET A 154 7.80 7.52 7.44
CA MET A 154 7.31 8.35 8.52
C MET A 154 7.47 7.60 9.84
N GLU A 155 8.15 8.22 10.80
CA GLU A 155 8.27 7.73 12.18
C GLU A 155 7.36 8.56 13.08
N ILE A 156 6.59 7.87 13.92
CA ILE A 156 5.81 8.50 14.97
C ILE A 156 6.28 8.04 16.35
N ARG A 157 6.21 8.96 17.32
CA ARG A 157 6.51 8.72 18.73
C ARG A 157 5.34 9.16 19.59
N LEU A 158 5.10 8.41 20.66
CA LEU A 158 4.13 8.79 21.70
C LEU A 158 4.74 9.85 22.61
N ASP A 159 4.11 11.01 22.66
CA ASP A 159 4.35 12.03 23.68
C ASP A 159 3.63 11.64 24.98
N ALA A 160 4.39 11.21 25.99
CA ALA A 160 3.82 10.63 27.21
C ALA A 160 2.94 11.60 28.04
N PRO A 161 3.31 12.89 28.20
CA PRO A 161 2.47 13.88 28.88
C PRO A 161 1.11 14.12 28.21
N SER A 162 1.07 14.28 26.88
CA SER A 162 -0.19 14.51 26.16
C SER A 162 -0.97 13.24 25.85
N GLY A 163 -0.28 12.09 25.80
CA GLY A 163 -0.84 10.82 25.37
C GLY A 163 -1.02 10.70 23.86
N ARG A 164 -0.45 11.62 23.07
CA ARG A 164 -0.65 11.71 21.61
C ARG A 164 0.58 11.34 20.82
N TRP A 165 0.37 10.96 19.57
CA TRP A 165 1.43 10.60 18.65
C TRP A 165 1.83 11.80 17.80
N PHE A 166 3.12 12.08 17.69
CA PHE A 166 3.66 13.12 16.83
C PHE A 166 4.69 12.53 15.86
N ILE A 167 4.91 13.23 14.74
CA ILE A 167 5.87 12.80 13.72
C ILE A 167 7.27 13.25 14.13
N SER A 168 8.14 12.30 14.47
CA SER A 168 9.51 12.56 14.92
C SER A 168 10.53 12.56 13.79
N TYR A 169 10.25 11.87 12.69
CA TYR A 169 11.09 11.79 11.51
C TYR A 169 10.24 11.56 10.26
N PHE A 170 10.62 12.23 9.17
CA PHE A 170 9.95 12.11 7.87
C PHE A 170 10.96 12.20 6.73
N SER A 171 10.86 11.27 5.78
CA SER A 171 11.61 11.28 4.53
C SER A 171 10.69 10.89 3.38
N ASP A 172 10.62 11.75 2.36
CA ASP A 172 9.94 11.48 1.07
C ASP A 172 10.95 11.17 -0.04
N GLU A 173 12.14 10.68 0.33
CA GLU A 173 13.17 10.33 -0.65
C GLU A 173 12.94 8.92 -1.22
N HIS A 174 12.76 8.85 -2.54
CA HIS A 174 12.51 7.60 -3.26
C HIS A 174 13.65 7.26 -4.22
N ASN A 175 14.01 5.99 -4.24
CA ASN A 175 14.96 5.41 -5.20
C ASN A 175 14.25 4.62 -6.32
N ASN A 176 12.93 4.74 -6.41
CA ASN A 176 12.05 4.03 -7.33
C ASN A 176 11.06 5.01 -7.97
N PRO A 177 10.58 4.74 -9.19
CA PRO A 177 9.64 5.63 -9.86
C PRO A 177 8.30 5.63 -9.13
N LEU A 178 7.80 6.84 -8.86
CA LEU A 178 6.46 7.08 -8.33
C LEU A 178 5.43 7.00 -9.46
N LEU A 179 4.23 6.50 -9.16
CA LEU A 179 3.13 6.50 -10.12
C LEU A 179 2.45 7.86 -10.18
N ASP A 180 1.78 8.13 -11.30
CA ASP A 180 0.78 9.18 -11.34
C ASP A 180 -0.26 8.91 -10.23
N PRO A 181 -0.59 9.90 -9.39
CA PRO A 181 -1.60 9.76 -8.35
C PRO A 181 -2.93 9.18 -8.83
N GLN A 182 -3.34 9.44 -10.08
CA GLN A 182 -4.55 8.85 -10.67
C GLN A 182 -4.46 7.32 -10.80
N LEU A 183 -3.25 6.78 -10.94
CA LEU A 183 -2.99 5.34 -11.08
C LEU A 183 -2.71 4.65 -9.75
N THR A 184 -2.63 5.39 -8.64
CA THR A 184 -2.29 4.81 -7.32
C THR A 184 -3.32 3.84 -6.80
N GLY A 185 -4.59 3.94 -7.22
CA GLY A 185 -5.62 2.93 -6.93
C GLY A 185 -5.28 1.54 -7.44
N LEU A 186 -4.33 1.44 -8.39
CA LEU A 186 -3.81 0.18 -8.90
C LEU A 186 -2.61 -0.34 -8.11
N LEU A 187 -2.09 0.38 -7.11
CA LEU A 187 -1.07 -0.16 -6.20
C LEU A 187 -1.70 -1.14 -5.22
N ARG A 188 -1.05 -2.27 -4.97
CA ARG A 188 -1.60 -3.34 -4.12
C ARG A 188 -2.05 -2.85 -2.74
N GLY A 189 -1.34 -1.90 -2.14
CA GLY A 189 -1.71 -1.32 -0.83
C GLY A 189 -3.00 -0.51 -0.86
N HIS A 190 -3.31 0.12 -1.99
CA HIS A 190 -4.50 0.95 -2.20
C HIS A 190 -5.67 0.20 -2.82
N ARG A 191 -5.47 -1.07 -3.19
CA ARG A 191 -6.50 -1.86 -3.87
C ARG A 191 -7.54 -2.36 -2.88
N PHE A 192 -8.79 -1.97 -3.10
CA PHE A 192 -9.95 -2.49 -2.39
C PHE A 192 -11.17 -2.50 -3.31
N MET A 193 -12.10 -3.41 -3.02
CA MET A 193 -13.43 -3.40 -3.62
C MET A 193 -14.43 -3.03 -2.53
N SER A 194 -15.24 -1.99 -2.76
CA SER A 194 -16.29 -1.62 -1.83
C SER A 194 -17.36 -2.72 -1.75
N GLU A 195 -18.10 -2.79 -0.64
CA GLU A 195 -19.21 -3.74 -0.52
C GLU A 195 -20.27 -3.54 -1.62
N VAL A 196 -20.45 -2.29 -2.07
CA VAL A 196 -21.33 -1.95 -3.19
C VAL A 196 -20.81 -2.58 -4.50
N ASP A 197 -19.52 -2.41 -4.80
CA ASP A 197 -18.90 -2.98 -6.00
C ASP A 197 -18.92 -4.52 -5.97
N ILE A 198 -18.67 -5.11 -4.80
CA ILE A 198 -18.76 -6.57 -4.60
C ILE A 198 -20.20 -7.04 -4.85
N GLY A 199 -21.20 -6.36 -4.27
CA GLY A 199 -22.61 -6.68 -4.47
C GLY A 199 -23.04 -6.57 -5.94
N HIS A 200 -22.66 -5.49 -6.62
CA HIS A 200 -22.89 -5.29 -8.05
C HIS A 200 -22.26 -6.40 -8.89
N MET A 201 -20.99 -6.72 -8.63
CA MET A 201 -20.28 -7.81 -9.31
C MET A 201 -20.99 -9.15 -9.13
N VAL A 202 -21.38 -9.49 -7.90
CA VAL A 202 -22.07 -10.75 -7.59
C VAL A 202 -23.42 -10.84 -8.33
N ASN A 203 -24.20 -9.76 -8.33
CA ASN A 203 -25.49 -9.71 -9.00
C ASN A 203 -25.36 -9.87 -10.52
N MET A 204 -24.43 -9.13 -11.15
CA MET A 204 -24.15 -9.26 -12.58
C MET A 204 -23.65 -10.66 -12.94
N LYS A 205 -22.81 -11.27 -12.09
CA LYS A 205 -22.30 -12.62 -12.29
C LYS A 205 -23.41 -13.67 -12.23
N LYS A 206 -24.37 -13.53 -11.31
CA LYS A 206 -25.58 -14.36 -11.20
C LYS A 206 -26.45 -14.24 -12.45
N GLY A 207 -26.52 -13.05 -13.04
CA GLY A 207 -27.18 -12.79 -14.33
C GLY A 207 -26.45 -13.36 -15.57
N GLY A 208 -25.36 -14.12 -15.39
CA GLY A 208 -24.63 -14.77 -16.48
C GLY A 208 -23.55 -13.91 -17.13
N ILE A 209 -23.36 -12.66 -16.70
CA ILE A 209 -22.32 -11.78 -17.25
C ILE A 209 -20.92 -12.30 -16.85
N SER A 210 -19.97 -12.25 -17.78
CA SER A 210 -18.58 -12.64 -17.50
C SER A 210 -17.87 -11.58 -16.65
N VAL A 211 -16.94 -12.00 -15.79
CA VAL A 211 -16.17 -11.08 -14.92
C VAL A 211 -15.45 -10.01 -15.74
N GLY A 212 -14.93 -10.34 -16.92
CA GLY A 212 -14.32 -9.35 -17.81
C GLY A 212 -15.30 -8.32 -18.36
N GLN A 213 -16.53 -8.71 -18.68
CA GLN A 213 -17.58 -7.73 -19.06
C GLN A 213 -17.98 -6.85 -17.88
N ILE A 214 -18.08 -7.43 -16.67
CA ILE A 214 -18.38 -6.68 -15.45
C ILE A 214 -17.29 -5.63 -15.19
N TYR A 215 -16.01 -6.04 -15.26
CA TYR A 215 -14.88 -5.14 -15.05
C TYR A 215 -14.90 -3.96 -16.04
N ARG A 216 -15.15 -4.23 -17.33
CA ARG A 216 -15.31 -3.18 -18.35
C ARG A 216 -16.47 -2.24 -18.06
N ALA A 217 -17.61 -2.77 -17.62
CA ALA A 217 -18.78 -1.97 -17.29
C ALA A 217 -18.52 -1.05 -16.09
N LEU A 218 -17.88 -1.57 -15.03
CA LEU A 218 -17.50 -0.78 -13.85
C LEU A 218 -16.49 0.31 -14.20
N ALA A 219 -15.48 -0.01 -15.02
CA ALA A 219 -14.52 0.98 -15.50
C ALA A 219 -15.20 2.09 -16.31
N TYR A 220 -16.12 1.72 -17.21
CA TYR A 220 -16.88 2.71 -17.98
C TYR A 220 -17.73 3.63 -17.08
N GLN A 221 -18.35 3.08 -16.04
CA GLN A 221 -19.12 3.85 -15.06
C GLN A 221 -18.23 4.79 -14.22
N ALA A 222 -17.02 4.37 -13.88
CA ALA A 222 -16.05 5.17 -13.14
C ALA A 222 -15.32 6.21 -14.01
N GLY A 223 -15.48 6.17 -15.35
CA GLY A 223 -14.81 7.07 -16.28
C GLY A 223 -13.43 6.59 -16.76
N GLY A 224 -13.04 5.34 -16.46
CA GLY A 224 -11.73 4.77 -16.79
C GLY A 224 -11.36 3.62 -15.85
N TYR A 225 -10.31 2.86 -16.21
CA TYR A 225 -9.79 1.79 -15.34
C TYR A 225 -8.93 2.36 -14.21
N GLU A 226 -8.26 3.48 -14.47
CA GLU A 226 -7.46 4.26 -13.53
C GLU A 226 -8.28 4.73 -12.31
N TYR A 227 -9.59 4.95 -12.49
CA TYR A 227 -10.48 5.37 -11.42
C TYR A 227 -11.04 4.19 -10.59
N LEU A 228 -10.68 2.95 -10.93
CA LEU A 228 -11.00 1.79 -10.10
C LEU A 228 -9.88 1.51 -9.10
N SER A 229 -10.26 1.28 -7.84
CA SER A 229 -9.32 0.83 -6.80
C SER A 229 -9.12 -0.70 -6.82
N PHE A 230 -9.36 -1.38 -7.93
CA PHE A 230 -9.20 -2.83 -8.05
C PHE A 230 -8.98 -3.26 -9.49
N THR A 231 -8.37 -4.41 -9.67
CA THR A 231 -8.15 -5.04 -10.98
C THR A 231 -9.15 -6.15 -11.25
N GLN A 232 -9.26 -6.58 -12.50
CA GLN A 232 -10.03 -7.77 -12.86
C GLN A 232 -9.63 -9.01 -12.06
N ARG A 233 -8.34 -9.14 -11.72
CA ARG A 233 -7.83 -10.24 -10.90
C ARG A 233 -8.40 -10.21 -9.48
N ASP A 234 -8.54 -9.03 -8.90
CA ASP A 234 -9.10 -8.87 -7.55
C ASP A 234 -10.57 -9.32 -7.51
N MET A 235 -11.33 -9.08 -8.57
CA MET A 235 -12.69 -9.60 -8.74
C MET A 235 -12.73 -11.13 -8.74
N TYR A 236 -11.84 -11.78 -9.51
CA TYR A 236 -11.74 -13.25 -9.51
C TYR A 236 -11.35 -13.78 -8.14
N ASN A 237 -10.41 -13.13 -7.45
CA ASN A 237 -10.00 -13.49 -6.10
C ASN A 237 -11.17 -13.40 -5.11
N LYS A 238 -12.00 -12.34 -5.18
CA LYS A 238 -13.21 -12.20 -4.34
C LYS A 238 -14.23 -13.31 -4.62
N ILE A 239 -14.47 -13.64 -5.89
CA ILE A 239 -15.38 -14.74 -6.27
C ILE A 239 -14.86 -16.08 -5.76
N ALA A 240 -13.55 -16.34 -5.87
CA ALA A 240 -12.95 -17.57 -5.37
C ALA A 240 -13.09 -17.72 -3.85
N LYS A 241 -12.93 -16.62 -3.10
CA LYS A 241 -13.13 -16.60 -1.64
C LYS A 241 -14.57 -16.88 -1.23
N GLN A 242 -15.57 -16.43 -2.00
CA GLN A 242 -16.99 -16.72 -1.73
C GLN A 242 -17.39 -18.19 -1.95
N ARG A 243 -16.53 -18.99 -2.59
CA ARG A 243 -16.78 -20.42 -2.86
C ARG A 243 -16.16 -21.36 -1.82
N ARG A 244 -15.27 -20.84 -0.97
CA ARG A 244 -14.66 -21.57 0.15
C ARG A 244 -15.56 -21.46 1.37
#